data_AF-Q2GD81-F1
#
_entry.id   AF-Q2GD81-F1
#
_cell.length_a   1.000
_cell.length_b   1.000
_cell.length_c   1.000
_cell.angle_alpha   90.00
_cell.angle_beta   90.00
_cell.angle_gamma   90.00
#
_symmetry.space_group_name_H-M   'P 1'
#
loop_
_entity.id
_entity.type
_entity.pdbx_description
1 polymer ?
#
loop_
_entity_poly.entity_id
_entity_poly.type
_entity_poly.pdbx_seq_one_letter_code
_entity_poly.pdbx_strand_id
1 'polypeptide(L)'
;MSRRNVAKKREVSADRKYNSKIVAKFINHVMKKGKRALAEKIVYGAMEKAEKQLGVPAMDVLTGVLANISPAVELRSFRAGGVNYRIPVPIKEERSRFIAFGWLLSEARKRKGMCSRDRIALELLEAHSGHGGAFRKFEENVKVAESGRAFSHFRFFNTGGARRSNPSNNIGGNR
;
A
#
# COMPACT_ATOMS: atom_id res chain seq x y z
N MET A 1 5.87 -9.90 -17.57
CA MET A 1 7.23 -9.56 -17.09
C MET A 1 8.06 -10.83 -17.02
N SER A 2 9.28 -10.81 -17.54
CA SER A 2 10.22 -11.93 -17.45
C SER A 2 10.61 -12.17 -15.98
N ARG A 3 10.60 -13.43 -15.52
CA ARG A 3 11.16 -13.78 -14.19
C ARG A 3 12.68 -13.55 -14.13
N ARG A 4 13.35 -13.50 -15.28
CA ARG A 4 14.81 -13.33 -15.39
C ARG A 4 15.26 -11.90 -15.16
N ASN A 5 14.53 -10.90 -15.65
CA ASN A 5 14.96 -9.51 -15.63
C ASN A 5 14.03 -8.65 -14.75
N VAL A 6 14.63 -7.98 -13.76
CA VAL A 6 13.96 -6.98 -12.94
C VAL A 6 13.81 -5.70 -13.76
N ALA A 7 12.57 -5.24 -13.95
CA ALA A 7 12.30 -4.00 -14.67
C ALA A 7 12.87 -2.78 -13.92
N LYS A 8 13.47 -1.83 -14.64
CA LYS A 8 13.94 -0.56 -14.06
C LYS A 8 12.75 0.23 -13.51
N LYS A 9 12.85 0.67 -12.24
CA LYS A 9 11.84 1.52 -11.63
C LYS A 9 11.81 2.89 -12.32
N ARG A 10 10.61 3.38 -12.65
CA ARG A 10 10.42 4.74 -13.17
C ARG A 10 10.41 5.73 -12.02
N GLU A 11 11.20 6.79 -12.12
CA GLU A 11 11.17 7.89 -11.17
C GLU A 11 9.98 8.81 -11.46
N VAL A 12 9.38 9.36 -10.39
CA VAL A 12 8.26 10.28 -10.48
C VAL A 12 8.76 11.68 -10.16
N SER A 13 8.44 12.65 -11.02
CA SER A 13 8.73 14.06 -10.78
C SER A 13 7.96 14.57 -9.56
N ALA A 14 8.52 15.57 -8.87
CA ALA A 14 7.83 16.23 -7.77
C ALA A 14 6.57 16.97 -8.25
N ASP A 15 5.65 17.25 -7.33
CA ASP A 15 4.45 18.02 -7.63
C ASP A 15 4.78 19.53 -7.79
N ARG A 16 3.90 20.28 -8.46
CA ARG A 16 4.16 21.69 -8.77
C ARG A 16 3.97 22.64 -7.59
N LYS A 17 3.10 22.31 -6.62
CA LYS A 17 2.70 23.22 -5.53
C LYS A 17 3.59 23.05 -4.30
N TYR A 18 3.81 21.81 -3.86
CA TYR A 18 4.56 21.50 -2.64
C TYR A 18 5.97 20.97 -2.91
N ASN A 19 6.38 20.84 -4.17
CA ASN A 19 7.67 20.26 -4.59
C ASN A 19 7.97 18.90 -3.92
N SER A 20 6.94 18.07 -3.72
CA SER A 20 7.02 16.81 -3.01
C SER A 20 6.73 15.61 -3.91
N LYS A 21 7.65 14.63 -3.90
CA LYS A 21 7.43 13.32 -4.55
C LYS A 21 6.29 12.53 -3.88
N ILE A 22 6.02 12.79 -2.59
CA ILE A 22 4.94 12.11 -1.84
C ILE A 22 3.59 12.55 -2.38
N VAL A 23 3.38 13.87 -2.51
CA VAL A 23 2.16 14.45 -3.07
C VAL A 23 1.98 14.02 -4.53
N ALA A 24 3.05 14.00 -5.32
CA ALA A 24 2.99 13.49 -6.70
C ALA A 24 2.53 12.02 -6.77
N LYS A 25 3.03 11.14 -5.89
CA LYS A 25 2.59 9.74 -5.79
C LYS A 25 1.14 9.62 -5.33
N PHE A 26 0.67 10.52 -4.47
CA PHE A 26 -0.74 10.57 -4.04
C PHE A 26 -1.67 11.02 -5.18
N ILE A 27 -1.30 12.07 -5.93
CA ILE A 27 -2.01 12.51 -7.14
C ILE A 27 -2.13 11.35 -8.14
N ASN A 28 -1.05 10.60 -8.36
CA ASN A 28 -1.06 9.45 -9.25
C ASN A 28 -2.04 8.34 -8.80
N HIS A 29 -2.22 8.14 -7.49
CA HIS A 29 -3.23 7.20 -6.96
C HIS A 29 -4.65 7.68 -7.23
N VAL A 30 -4.90 8.98 -7.00
CA VAL A 30 -6.22 9.60 -7.18
C VAL A 30 -6.63 9.64 -8.66
N MET A 31 -5.65 9.79 -9.55
CA MET A 31 -5.84 9.91 -10.99
C MET A 31 -6.61 8.73 -11.60
N LYS A 32 -7.64 9.04 -12.39
CA LYS A 32 -8.41 8.08 -13.19
C LYS A 32 -8.36 8.46 -14.66
N LYS A 33 -8.24 7.45 -15.54
CA LYS A 33 -8.27 7.60 -17.00
C LYS A 33 -7.29 8.68 -17.52
N GLY A 34 -6.10 8.78 -16.92
CA GLY A 34 -5.06 9.74 -17.32
C GLY A 34 -5.35 11.22 -17.00
N LYS A 35 -6.47 11.55 -16.32
CA LYS A 35 -6.86 12.93 -16.02
C LYS A 35 -6.05 13.53 -14.88
N ARG A 36 -4.78 13.87 -15.13
CA ARG A 36 -3.84 14.38 -14.12
C ARG A 36 -4.26 15.74 -13.55
N ALA A 37 -4.62 16.70 -14.40
CA ALA A 37 -5.03 18.04 -13.96
C ALA A 37 -6.25 18.00 -13.03
N LEU A 38 -7.20 17.08 -13.28
CA LEU A 38 -8.35 16.89 -12.40
C LEU A 38 -7.93 16.28 -11.05
N ALA A 39 -7.02 15.32 -11.06
CA ALA A 39 -6.49 14.70 -9.84
C ALA A 39 -5.74 15.72 -8.97
N GLU A 40 -4.93 16.59 -9.57
CA GLU A 40 -4.25 17.70 -8.89
C GLU A 40 -5.25 18.64 -8.20
N LYS A 41 -6.30 19.08 -8.91
CA LYS A 41 -7.37 19.91 -8.34
C LYS A 41 -8.11 19.26 -7.17
N ILE A 42 -8.28 17.93 -7.21
CA ILE A 42 -8.92 17.18 -6.12
C ILE A 42 -8.00 17.10 -4.91
N VAL A 43 -6.73 16.70 -5.11
CA VAL A 43 -5.76 16.52 -4.02
C VAL A 43 -5.45 17.85 -3.35
N TYR A 44 -5.11 18.89 -4.11
CA TYR A 44 -4.80 20.21 -3.55
C TYR A 44 -6.00 20.81 -2.80
N GLY A 45 -7.21 20.69 -3.35
CA GLY A 45 -8.40 21.16 -2.66
C GLY A 45 -8.75 20.34 -1.41
N ALA A 46 -8.39 19.05 -1.37
CA ALA A 46 -8.62 18.22 -0.19
C ALA A 46 -7.62 18.56 0.92
N MET A 47 -6.35 18.75 0.56
CA MET A 47 -5.29 19.18 1.46
C MET A 47 -5.57 20.57 2.06
N GLU A 48 -6.01 21.52 1.24
CA GLU A 48 -6.38 22.87 1.71
C GLU A 48 -7.59 22.84 2.67
N LYS A 49 -8.57 21.97 2.41
CA LYS A 49 -9.70 21.78 3.34
C LYS A 49 -9.26 21.18 4.67
N ALA A 50 -8.37 20.20 4.64
CA ALA A 50 -7.84 19.58 5.85
C ALA A 50 -6.99 20.56 6.67
N GLU A 51 -6.15 21.35 6.00
CA GLU A 51 -5.36 22.45 6.61
C GLU A 51 -6.26 23.49 7.28
N LYS A 52 -7.33 23.93 6.61
CA LYS A 52 -8.30 24.88 7.19
C LYS A 52 -9.01 24.35 8.43
N GLN A 53 -9.26 23.04 8.51
CA GLN A 53 -9.98 22.44 9.64
C GLN A 53 -9.07 22.10 10.82
N LEU A 54 -7.82 21.70 10.58
CA LEU A 54 -6.85 21.38 11.64
C LEU A 54 -6.03 22.59 12.10
N GLY A 55 -5.90 23.63 11.27
CA GLY A 55 -5.00 24.76 11.52
C GLY A 55 -3.51 24.39 11.41
N VAL A 56 -3.22 23.21 10.84
CA VAL A 56 -1.86 22.66 10.67
C VAL A 56 -1.50 22.69 9.19
N PRO A 57 -0.25 22.99 8.80
CA PRO A 57 0.16 23.02 7.40
C PRO A 57 -0.24 21.74 6.65
N ALA A 58 -0.74 21.91 5.43
CA ALA A 58 -1.27 20.79 4.62
C ALA A 58 -0.28 19.61 4.45
N MET A 59 1.02 19.90 4.40
CA MET A 59 2.05 18.88 4.30
C MET A 59 2.20 18.07 5.59
N ASP A 60 2.10 18.72 6.75
CA ASP A 60 2.21 18.07 8.06
C ASP A 60 0.99 17.21 8.37
N VAL A 61 -0.20 17.64 7.91
CA VAL A 61 -1.40 16.80 7.94
C VAL A 61 -1.14 15.51 7.15
N LEU A 62 -0.61 15.61 5.93
CA LEU A 62 -0.36 14.45 5.08
C LEU A 62 0.72 13.52 5.68
N THR A 63 1.80 14.07 6.23
CA THR A 63 2.85 13.26 6.87
C THR A 63 2.34 12.60 8.15
N GLY A 64 1.54 13.29 8.97
CA GLY A 64 0.90 12.75 10.16
C GLY A 64 -0.07 11.61 9.82
N VAL A 65 -0.91 11.79 8.80
CA VAL A 65 -1.78 10.72 8.28
C VAL A 65 -0.94 9.51 7.87
N LEU A 66 0.11 9.74 7.08
CA LEU A 66 0.99 8.66 6.64
C LEU A 66 1.67 7.95 7.82
N ALA A 67 2.07 8.64 8.88
CA ALA A 67 2.63 8.01 10.07
C ALA A 67 1.63 7.06 10.73
N ASN A 68 0.35 7.44 10.78
CA ASN A 68 -0.71 6.65 11.43
C ASN A 68 -1.15 5.43 10.61
N ILE A 69 -1.20 5.53 9.28
CA ILE A 69 -1.80 4.47 8.44
C ILE A 69 -0.79 3.62 7.65
N SER A 70 0.51 3.96 7.70
CA SER A 70 1.53 3.25 6.92
C SER A 70 1.94 1.94 7.58
N PRO A 71 1.65 0.76 6.99
CA PRO A 71 2.00 -0.52 7.59
C PRO A 71 3.50 -0.80 7.48
N ALA A 72 4.11 -1.33 8.54
CA ALA A 72 5.49 -1.83 8.50
C ALA A 72 5.59 -3.23 7.84
N VAL A 73 4.50 -3.99 7.84
CA VAL A 73 4.41 -5.35 7.31
C VAL A 73 3.23 -5.51 6.37
N GLU A 74 3.42 -6.22 5.25
CA GLU A 74 2.34 -6.68 4.37
C GLU A 74 2.07 -8.16 4.59
N LEU A 75 0.81 -8.58 4.48
CA LEU A 75 0.43 -9.98 4.52
C LEU A 75 0.54 -10.59 3.11
N ARG A 76 1.35 -11.64 2.97
CA ARG A 76 1.42 -12.46 1.75
C ARG A 76 0.71 -13.79 1.96
N SER A 77 -0.02 -14.25 0.96
CA SER A 77 -0.60 -15.59 0.95
C SER A 77 0.49 -16.63 0.66
N PHE A 78 0.59 -17.65 1.50
CA PHE A 78 1.46 -18.81 1.29
C PHE A 78 0.66 -20.08 1.48
N ARG A 79 0.80 -21.03 0.54
CA ARG A 79 0.07 -22.29 0.59
C ARG A 79 1.03 -23.41 1.01
N ALA A 80 0.67 -24.12 2.07
CA ALA A 80 1.39 -25.31 2.53
C ALA A 80 0.39 -26.36 3.02
N GLY A 81 0.60 -27.62 2.65
CA GLY A 81 -0.23 -28.74 3.11
C GLY A 81 -1.73 -28.60 2.81
N GLY A 82 -2.09 -27.86 1.75
CA GLY A 82 -3.49 -27.62 1.37
C GLY A 82 -4.15 -26.40 2.03
N VAL A 83 -3.54 -25.79 3.05
CA VAL A 83 -4.05 -24.60 3.75
C VAL A 83 -3.35 -23.32 3.24
N ASN A 84 -4.08 -22.21 3.18
CA ASN A 84 -3.55 -20.89 2.84
C ASN A 84 -3.24 -20.09 4.12
N TYR A 85 -1.96 -19.87 4.40
CA TYR A 85 -1.47 -19.04 5.49
C TYR A 85 -1.28 -17.59 5.06
N ARG A 86 -1.52 -16.65 5.99
CA ARG A 86 -1.17 -15.24 5.85
C ARG A 86 0.17 -15.01 6.55
N ILE A 87 1.22 -14.80 5.77
CA ILE A 87 2.58 -14.58 6.30
C ILE A 87 2.88 -13.08 6.34
N PRO A 88 3.27 -12.53 7.49
CA PRO A 88 3.74 -11.14 7.58
C PRO A 88 5.15 -11.01 6.97
N VAL A 89 5.31 -10.04 6.06
CA VAL A 89 6.59 -9.74 5.41
C VAL A 89 6.90 -8.25 5.58
N PRO A 90 8.11 -7.88 6.08
CA PRO A 90 8.50 -6.48 6.21
C PRO A 90 8.59 -5.83 4.83
N ILE A 91 8.11 -4.59 4.73
CA ILE A 91 8.07 -3.84 3.48
C ILE A 91 8.89 -2.56 3.56
N LYS A 92 9.37 -2.11 2.38
CA LYS A 92 10.05 -0.82 2.24
C LYS A 92 9.06 0.33 2.38
N GLU A 93 9.54 1.49 2.81
CA GLU A 93 8.72 2.70 2.97
C GLU A 93 7.92 3.07 1.72
N GLU A 94 8.54 2.97 0.53
CA GLU A 94 7.83 3.27 -0.72
C GLU A 94 6.59 2.41 -0.92
N ARG A 95 6.67 1.14 -0.54
CA ARG A 95 5.58 0.16 -0.62
C ARG A 95 4.56 0.41 0.49
N SER A 96 5.02 0.78 1.68
CA SER A 96 4.18 1.13 2.81
C SER A 96 3.29 2.34 2.48
N ARG A 97 3.88 3.45 2.02
CA ARG A 97 3.15 4.65 1.57
C ARG A 97 2.19 4.34 0.41
N PHE A 98 2.56 3.45 -0.51
CA PHE A 98 1.69 3.02 -1.60
C PHE A 98 0.43 2.31 -1.06
N ILE A 99 0.58 1.41 -0.09
CA ILE A 99 -0.55 0.70 0.53
C ILE A 99 -1.44 1.70 1.30
N ALA A 100 -0.84 2.59 2.08
CA ALA A 100 -1.52 3.66 2.81
C ALA A 100 -2.42 4.51 1.89
N PHE A 101 -1.87 5.03 0.78
CA PHE A 101 -2.65 5.79 -0.20
C PHE A 101 -3.77 4.96 -0.84
N GLY A 102 -3.52 3.68 -1.09
CA GLY A 102 -4.53 2.75 -1.58
C GLY A 102 -5.71 2.63 -0.61
N TRP A 103 -5.45 2.47 0.68
CA TRP A 103 -6.49 2.40 1.71
C TRP A 103 -7.26 3.70 1.83
N LEU A 104 -6.56 4.82 1.99
CA LEU A 104 -7.17 6.16 2.09
C LEU A 104 -8.12 6.42 0.92
N LEU A 105 -7.66 6.16 -0.31
CA LEU A 105 -8.48 6.38 -1.50
C LEU A 105 -9.63 5.38 -1.63
N SER A 106 -9.45 4.14 -1.20
CA SER A 106 -10.51 3.13 -1.26
C SER A 106 -11.66 3.47 -0.31
N GLU A 107 -11.36 3.95 0.89
CA GLU A 107 -12.36 4.30 1.91
C GLU A 107 -13.02 5.64 1.60
N ALA A 108 -12.24 6.64 1.18
CA ALA A 108 -12.78 7.90 0.67
C ALA A 108 -13.78 7.68 -0.49
N ARG A 109 -13.52 6.71 -1.38
CA ARG A 109 -14.43 6.40 -2.50
C ARG A 109 -15.74 5.72 -2.07
N LYS A 110 -15.76 5.01 -0.92
CA LYS A 110 -16.97 4.36 -0.41
C LYS A 110 -17.97 5.35 0.16
N ARG A 111 -17.51 6.50 0.68
CA ARG A 111 -18.39 7.58 1.15
C ARG A 111 -19.27 8.07 -0.01
N LYS A 112 -20.59 8.14 0.20
CA LYS A 112 -21.58 8.63 -0.77
C LYS A 112 -22.04 10.04 -0.39
N GLY A 113 -22.64 10.76 -1.34
CA GLY A 113 -23.29 12.05 -1.08
C GLY A 113 -22.38 13.30 -1.05
N MET A 114 -21.07 13.15 -1.29
CA MET A 114 -20.13 14.27 -1.26
C MET A 114 -19.21 14.28 -2.47
N CYS A 115 -18.71 15.47 -2.84
CA CYS A 115 -17.75 15.58 -3.93
C CYS A 115 -16.44 14.86 -3.57
N SER A 116 -15.67 14.40 -4.57
CA SER A 116 -14.45 13.60 -4.33
C SER A 116 -13.39 14.33 -3.50
N ARG A 117 -13.32 15.66 -3.61
CA ARG A 117 -12.43 16.50 -2.79
C ARG A 117 -12.77 16.37 -1.31
N ASP A 118 -14.05 16.48 -0.98
CA ASP A 118 -14.53 16.50 0.40
C ASP A 118 -14.42 15.13 1.05
N ARG A 119 -14.68 14.07 0.28
CA ARG A 119 -14.49 12.69 0.75
C ARG A 119 -13.05 12.39 1.12
N ILE A 120 -12.09 12.87 0.32
CA ILE A 120 -10.67 12.70 0.62
C ILE A 120 -10.25 13.59 1.79
N ALA A 121 -10.73 14.83 1.86
CA ALA A 121 -10.44 15.72 2.99
C ALA A 121 -10.92 15.11 4.32
N LEU A 122 -12.15 14.61 4.38
CA LEU A 122 -12.69 13.92 5.55
C LEU A 122 -11.87 12.69 5.94
N GLU A 123 -11.48 11.85 4.97
CA GLU A 123 -10.65 10.69 5.28
C GLU A 123 -9.26 11.08 5.79
N LEU A 124 -8.67 12.17 5.26
CA LEU A 124 -7.41 12.71 5.77
C LEU A 124 -7.54 13.18 7.21
N LEU A 125 -8.62 13.88 7.55
CA LEU A 125 -8.88 14.40 8.89
C LEU A 125 -9.07 13.27 9.90
N GLU A 126 -9.94 12.32 9.59
CA GLU A 126 -10.18 11.18 10.49
C GLU A 126 -8.91 10.34 10.66
N ALA A 127 -8.18 10.06 9.58
CA ALA A 127 -6.93 9.29 9.67
C ALA A 127 -5.83 10.04 10.44
N HIS A 128 -5.83 11.38 10.40
CA HIS A 128 -4.91 12.20 11.20
C HIS A 128 -5.21 12.05 12.69
N SER A 129 -6.49 11.99 13.06
CA SER A 129 -6.93 11.77 14.44
C SER A 129 -6.95 10.29 14.88
N GLY A 130 -6.42 9.36 14.07
CA GLY A 130 -6.42 7.93 14.41
C GLY A 130 -7.81 7.27 14.32
N HIS A 131 -8.68 7.78 13.46
CA HIS A 131 -10.02 7.26 13.20
C HIS A 131 -10.25 7.05 11.70
N GLY A 132 -11.44 6.56 11.34
CA GLY A 132 -11.86 6.42 9.96
C GLY A 132 -11.56 5.07 9.33
N GLY A 133 -11.98 4.91 8.08
CA GLY A 133 -11.92 3.62 7.39
C GLY A 133 -10.48 3.21 7.08
N ALA A 134 -9.64 4.17 6.70
CA ALA A 134 -8.24 3.92 6.35
C ALA A 134 -7.43 3.45 7.57
N PHE A 135 -7.64 4.07 8.73
CA PHE A 135 -7.01 3.67 9.99
C PHE A 135 -7.49 2.28 10.44
N ARG A 136 -8.80 2.02 10.38
CA ARG A 136 -9.36 0.69 10.69
C ARG A 136 -8.75 -0.41 9.83
N LYS A 137 -8.54 -0.18 8.52
CA LYS A 137 -7.86 -1.13 7.65
C LYS A 137 -6.41 -1.40 8.04
N PHE A 138 -5.70 -0.36 8.49
CA PHE A 138 -4.35 -0.49 9.01
C PHE A 138 -4.35 -1.38 10.25
N GLU A 139 -5.21 -1.10 11.23
CA GLU A 139 -5.33 -1.90 12.46
C GLU A 139 -5.70 -3.36 12.19
N GLU A 140 -6.68 -3.60 11.30
CA GLU A 140 -7.08 -4.95 10.89
C GLU A 140 -5.89 -5.71 10.27
N ASN A 141 -5.09 -5.04 9.43
CA ASN A 141 -3.91 -5.65 8.81
C ASN A 141 -2.80 -5.92 9.83
N VAL A 142 -2.58 -5.04 10.81
CA VAL A 142 -1.62 -5.24 11.90
C VAL A 142 -2.04 -6.42 12.77
N LYS A 143 -3.31 -6.48 13.20
CA LYS A 143 -3.85 -7.58 14.01
C LYS A 143 -3.68 -8.94 13.34
N VAL A 144 -3.97 -9.02 12.04
CA VAL A 144 -3.77 -10.26 11.28
C VAL A 144 -2.28 -10.58 11.14
N ALA A 145 -1.42 -9.59 10.96
CA ALA A 145 0.03 -9.79 10.90
C ALA A 145 0.62 -10.31 12.22
N GLU A 146 0.13 -9.83 13.36
CA GLU A 146 0.51 -10.30 14.68
C GLU A 146 0.09 -11.76 14.90
N SER A 147 -1.14 -12.12 14.52
CA SER A 147 -1.60 -13.52 14.59
C SER A 147 -0.77 -14.46 13.71
N GLY A 148 -0.29 -13.96 12.57
CA GLY A 148 0.52 -14.72 11.62
C GLY A 148 2.01 -14.77 11.95
N ARG A 149 2.45 -14.16 13.07
CA ARG A 149 3.88 -14.03 13.41
C ARG A 149 4.58 -15.39 13.54
N ALA A 150 3.86 -16.41 14.00
CA ALA A 150 4.37 -17.79 14.07
C ALA A 150 4.76 -18.36 12.69
N PHE A 151 4.07 -17.96 11.61
CA PHE A 151 4.32 -18.43 10.24
C PHE A 151 5.39 -17.61 9.49
N SER A 152 6.00 -16.61 10.14
CA SER A 152 6.99 -15.72 9.52
C SER A 152 8.20 -16.46 8.93
N HIS A 153 8.54 -17.64 9.45
CA HIS A 153 9.63 -18.48 8.97
C HIS A 153 9.42 -19.00 7.53
N PHE A 154 8.17 -19.18 7.10
CA PHE A 154 7.86 -19.66 5.74
C PHE A 154 8.13 -18.62 4.64
N ARG A 155 8.45 -17.36 4.99
CA ARG A 155 8.65 -16.28 4.00
C ARG A 155 9.75 -16.54 2.96
N PHE A 156 10.74 -17.37 3.30
CA PHE A 156 11.91 -17.66 2.44
C PHE A 156 11.74 -18.88 1.55
N PHE A 157 10.76 -19.75 1.81
CA PHE A 157 10.66 -21.03 1.12
C PHE A 157 10.31 -20.91 -0.37
N ASN A 158 9.71 -19.78 -0.79
CA ASN A 158 9.27 -19.59 -2.18
C ASN A 158 10.31 -18.87 -3.08
N THR A 159 11.46 -18.47 -2.53
CA THR A 159 12.55 -17.89 -3.34
C THR A 159 13.49 -18.96 -3.91
N GLY A 160 13.32 -20.22 -3.53
CA GLY A 160 14.03 -21.37 -4.10
C GLY A 160 13.29 -21.99 -5.28
N GLY A 161 13.25 -21.30 -6.42
CA GLY A 161 12.94 -21.90 -7.72
C GLY A 161 14.07 -22.81 -8.22
N ALA A 162 14.55 -23.73 -7.37
CA ALA A 162 15.63 -24.65 -7.68
C ALA A 162 15.31 -26.05 -7.13
N ARG A 163 14.95 -26.94 -8.07
CA ARG A 163 15.31 -28.36 -8.08
C ARG A 163 14.84 -29.19 -6.88
N ARG A 164 13.64 -29.75 -6.97
CA ARG A 164 13.43 -31.15 -6.59
C ARG A 164 13.35 -31.95 -7.88
N SER A 165 14.50 -32.36 -8.41
CA SER A 165 14.58 -33.52 -9.28
C SER A 165 14.29 -34.74 -8.41
N ASN A 166 13.21 -35.47 -8.69
CA ASN A 166 12.94 -36.78 -8.11
C ASN A 166 14.11 -37.71 -8.46
N PRO A 167 14.83 -38.31 -7.49
CA PRO A 167 15.68 -39.45 -7.75
C PRO A 167 14.80 -40.72 -7.66
N SER A 168 13.92 -40.91 -8.64
CA SER A 168 13.11 -42.13 -8.75
C SER A 168 12.74 -42.38 -10.21
N ASN A 169 13.73 -42.60 -11.05
CA ASN A 169 13.59 -43.28 -12.35
C ASN A 169 14.99 -43.49 -12.93
N ASN A 170 15.74 -44.40 -12.30
CA ASN A 170 16.88 -45.04 -12.94
C ASN A 170 16.89 -46.52 -12.54
N ILE A 171 15.79 -47.21 -12.87
CA ILE A 171 15.75 -48.65 -13.02
C ILE A 171 15.51 -48.86 -14.50
N GLY A 172 16.60 -48.98 -15.25
CA GLY A 172 16.57 -49.03 -16.71
C GLY A 172 17.95 -49.25 -17.28
N GLY A 173 18.37 -50.51 -17.31
CA GLY A 173 19.31 -51.01 -18.31
C GLY A 173 20.79 -50.80 -18.03
N ASN A 174 21.43 -51.81 -17.45
CA ASN A 174 22.60 -52.37 -18.12
C ASN A 174 22.75 -53.86 -17.77
N ARG A 175 22.70 -54.65 -18.83
CA ARG A 175 23.34 -55.95 -19.12
C ARG A 175 23.71 -56.86 -17.96
#